data_AF-A0A941T9P1-F1
#
_entry.id   AF-A0A941T9P1-F1
#
_cell.length_a   1.000
_cell.length_b   1.000
_cell.length_c   1.000
_cell.angle_alpha   90.00
_cell.angle_beta   90.00
_cell.angle_gamma   90.00
#
_symmetry.space_group_name_H-M   'P 1'
#
loop_
_entity.id
_entity.type
_entity.pdbx_description
1 polymer ?
#
loop_
_entity_poly.entity_id
_entity_poly.type
_entity_poly.pdbx_seq_one_letter_code
_entity_poly.pdbx_strand_id
1 'polypeptide(L)'
;MKLSPQQVRTVLKVNEQTLRYWKRTYPALAKRRGYGPCYTFSEVMVLLVTKRLVEQLGVDVSKLAPIATELFEVCKSSVLLLSGNDHTVFIDVTRMAIHPGNSSHKPAGGIWIELCLSDLAQELRSRILDSLGDDEATQMSLALGPTAVGAPPKQKQA
;
A
#
# COMPACT_ATOMS: atom_id res chain seq x y z
N MET A 1 -6.58 -7.84 7.31
CA MET A 1 -5.32 -7.23 7.80
C MET A 1 -5.29 -5.75 7.41
N LYS A 2 -4.86 -4.86 8.31
CA LYS A 2 -4.67 -3.43 8.01
C LYS A 2 -3.20 -3.09 8.25
N LEU A 3 -2.65 -2.15 7.47
CA LEU A 3 -1.25 -1.71 7.52
C LEU A 3 -1.16 -0.32 8.12
N SER A 4 -0.14 -0.08 8.95
CA SER A 4 0.20 1.26 9.46
C SER A 4 0.85 2.11 8.37
N PRO A 5 0.81 3.45 8.46
CA PRO A 5 1.53 4.31 7.50
C PRO A 5 3.02 3.99 7.39
N GLN A 6 3.66 3.58 8.49
CA GLN A 6 5.06 3.16 8.51
C GLN A 6 5.26 1.88 7.70
N GLN A 7 4.45 0.86 7.93
CA GLN A 7 4.51 -0.39 7.15
C GLN A 7 4.26 -0.14 5.66
N VAL A 8 3.29 0.72 5.31
CA VAL A 8 3.06 1.11 3.90
C VAL A 8 4.31 1.75 3.29
N ARG A 9 5.01 2.63 4.01
CA ARG A 9 6.25 3.24 3.52
C ARG A 9 7.37 2.22 3.32
N THR A 10 7.51 1.26 4.25
CA THR A 10 8.51 0.19 4.17
C THR A 10 8.23 -0.73 2.97
N VAL A 11 7.02 -1.25 2.87
CA VAL A 11 6.58 -2.19 1.81
C VAL A 11 6.67 -1.55 0.42
N LEU A 12 6.22 -0.29 0.31
CA LEU A 12 6.28 0.44 -0.95
C LEU A 12 7.65 1.04 -1.22
N LYS A 13 8.57 1.09 -0.25
CA LYS A 13 9.84 1.83 -0.31
C LYS A 13 9.63 3.27 -0.80
N VAL A 14 8.78 4.02 -0.11
CA VAL A 14 8.49 5.44 -0.38
C VAL A 14 8.75 6.29 0.85
N ASN A 15 9.16 7.54 0.64
CA ASN A 15 9.36 8.48 1.74
C ASN A 15 8.01 9.05 2.24
N GLU A 16 8.06 9.74 3.37
CA GLU A 16 6.86 10.33 3.98
C GLU A 16 6.20 11.40 3.11
N GLN A 17 7.01 12.22 2.45
CA GLN A 17 6.52 13.32 1.60
C GLN A 17 5.74 12.79 0.41
N THR A 18 6.24 11.73 -0.25
CA THR A 18 5.57 11.02 -1.35
C THR A 18 4.22 10.47 -0.88
N LEU A 19 4.20 9.77 0.26
CA LEU A 19 2.94 9.24 0.79
C LEU A 19 1.96 10.37 1.16
N ARG A 20 2.44 11.47 1.75
CA ARG A 20 1.61 12.64 2.08
C ARG A 20 1.02 13.29 0.83
N TYR A 21 1.83 13.44 -0.21
CA TYR A 21 1.40 13.97 -1.50
C TYR A 21 0.33 13.09 -2.14
N TRP A 22 0.54 11.77 -2.19
CA TRP A 22 -0.45 10.83 -2.76
C TRP A 22 -1.77 10.84 -1.99
N LYS A 23 -1.73 10.92 -0.65
CA LYS A 23 -2.95 11.06 0.16
C LYS A 23 -3.72 12.36 -0.11
N ARG A 24 -3.01 13.44 -0.49
CA ARG A 24 -3.65 14.69 -0.87
C ARG A 24 -4.34 14.56 -2.22
N THR A 25 -3.73 13.81 -3.13
CA THR A 25 -4.24 13.60 -4.49
C THR A 25 -5.37 12.58 -4.57
N TYR A 26 -5.39 11.58 -3.68
CA TYR A 26 -6.45 10.56 -3.63
C TYR A 26 -7.39 10.79 -2.44
N PRO A 27 -8.58 11.39 -2.64
CA PRO A 27 -9.53 11.67 -1.57
C PRO A 27 -9.95 10.41 -0.80
N ALA A 28 -9.95 9.24 -1.46
CA ALA A 28 -10.23 7.94 -0.85
C ALA A 28 -9.28 7.61 0.33
N LEU A 29 -8.04 8.10 0.28
CA LEU A 29 -7.04 7.87 1.32
C LEU A 29 -6.99 8.98 2.38
N ALA A 30 -7.69 10.10 2.16
CA ALA A 30 -7.63 11.28 3.04
C ALA A 30 -8.17 11.00 4.45
N LYS A 31 -9.07 10.01 4.60
CA LYS A 31 -9.63 9.58 5.89
C LYS A 31 -8.68 8.70 6.71
N ARG A 32 -7.57 8.21 6.13
CA ARG A 32 -6.59 7.36 6.82
C ARG A 32 -5.65 8.23 7.64
N ARG A 33 -5.98 8.50 8.91
CA ARG A 33 -5.19 9.34 9.84
C ARG A 33 -4.73 8.52 11.05
N GLY A 34 -3.62 8.96 11.65
CA GLY A 34 -3.04 8.36 12.86
C GLY A 34 -1.83 7.47 12.58
N TYR A 35 -1.21 7.01 13.65
CA TYR A 35 -0.05 6.09 13.63
C TYR A 35 -0.45 4.62 13.57
N GLY A 36 -1.74 4.31 13.77
CA GLY A 36 -2.24 2.94 13.79
C GLY A 36 -2.53 2.34 12.40
N PRO A 37 -2.82 1.03 12.35
CA PRO A 37 -3.16 0.32 11.11
C PRO A 37 -4.45 0.85 10.48
N CYS A 38 -4.31 1.58 9.37
CA CYS A 38 -5.43 2.26 8.72
C CYS A 38 -5.62 1.89 7.25
N TYR A 39 -4.59 1.40 6.56
CA TYR A 39 -4.66 1.04 5.15
C TYR A 39 -5.12 -0.40 4.95
N THR A 40 -6.05 -0.63 4.03
CA THR A 40 -6.41 -1.99 3.60
C THR A 40 -5.42 -2.48 2.55
N PHE A 41 -5.35 -3.80 2.35
CA PHE A 41 -4.49 -4.39 1.31
C PHE A 41 -4.81 -3.82 -0.09
N SER A 42 -6.09 -3.65 -0.43
CA SER A 42 -6.51 -3.04 -1.70
C SER A 42 -6.03 -1.59 -1.85
N GLU A 43 -6.05 -0.79 -0.77
CA GLU A 43 -5.53 0.57 -0.79
C GLU A 43 -4.01 0.59 -1.01
N VAL A 44 -3.28 -0.36 -0.41
CA VAL A 44 -1.83 -0.48 -0.63
C VAL A 44 -1.52 -1.00 -2.04
N MET A 45 -2.35 -1.87 -2.61
CA MET A 45 -2.23 -2.25 -4.03
C MET A 45 -2.36 -1.05 -4.96
N VAL A 46 -3.34 -0.17 -4.73
CA VAL A 46 -3.50 1.05 -5.54
C VAL A 46 -2.26 1.94 -5.46
N LEU A 47 -1.67 2.06 -4.27
CA LEU A 47 -0.43 2.81 -4.09
C LEU A 47 0.78 2.13 -4.75
N LEU A 48 0.83 0.80 -4.77
CA LEU A 48 1.86 0.04 -5.50
C LEU A 48 1.74 0.24 -7.01
N VAL A 49 0.52 0.19 -7.55
CA VAL A 49 0.27 0.51 -8.97
C VAL A 49 0.68 1.94 -9.25
N THR A 50 0.20 2.90 -8.46
CA THR A 50 0.58 4.32 -8.57
C THR A 50 2.09 4.49 -8.58
N LYS A 51 2.81 3.81 -7.69
CA LYS A 51 4.28 3.84 -7.65
C LYS A 51 4.88 3.41 -8.98
N ARG A 52 4.45 2.27 -9.53
CA ARG A 52 4.95 1.76 -10.81
C ARG A 52 4.67 2.75 -11.96
N LEU A 53 3.49 3.35 -11.98
CA LEU A 53 3.12 4.35 -13.00
C LEU A 53 4.03 5.59 -12.94
N VAL A 54 4.29 6.07 -11.72
CA VAL A 54 5.16 7.24 -11.51
C VAL A 54 6.62 6.91 -11.86
N GLU A 55 7.14 5.76 -11.43
CA GLU A 55 8.54 5.39 -11.63
C GLU A 55 8.86 4.91 -13.04
N GLN A 56 7.97 4.13 -13.66
CA GLN A 56 8.23 3.54 -14.99
C GLN A 56 7.86 4.48 -16.13
N LEU A 57 6.84 5.32 -15.96
CA LEU A 57 6.37 6.21 -17.03
C LEU A 57 6.57 7.70 -16.75
N GLY A 58 7.03 8.08 -15.56
CA GLY A 58 7.15 9.50 -15.19
C GLY A 58 5.80 10.22 -15.11
N VAL A 59 4.69 9.48 -14.94
CA VAL A 59 3.36 10.07 -14.84
C VAL A 59 3.18 10.67 -13.45
N ASP A 60 2.85 11.95 -13.39
CA ASP A 60 2.52 12.61 -12.13
C ASP A 60 1.22 12.04 -11.53
N VAL A 61 1.19 11.82 -10.21
CA VAL A 61 0.01 11.26 -9.52
C VAL A 61 -1.25 12.11 -9.69
N SER A 62 -1.13 13.42 -9.89
CA SER A 62 -2.27 14.29 -10.22
C SER A 62 -2.99 13.87 -11.51
N LYS A 63 -2.26 13.32 -12.50
CA LYS A 63 -2.85 12.81 -13.74
C LYS A 63 -3.62 11.51 -13.55
N LEU A 64 -3.35 10.78 -12.46
CA LEU A 64 -4.05 9.54 -12.11
C LEU A 64 -5.32 9.79 -11.29
N ALA A 65 -5.53 11.02 -10.79
CA ALA A 65 -6.72 11.37 -10.01
C ALA A 65 -8.06 11.06 -10.72
N PRO A 66 -8.22 11.27 -12.05
CA PRO A 66 -9.46 10.96 -12.76
C PRO A 66 -9.82 9.47 -12.74
N ILE A 67 -8.82 8.59 -12.82
CA ILE A 67 -9.02 7.12 -12.79
C ILE A 67 -8.91 6.52 -11.41
N ALA A 68 -8.62 7.32 -10.37
CA ALA A 68 -8.36 6.81 -9.04
C ALA A 68 -9.53 5.94 -8.54
N THR A 69 -10.77 6.40 -8.70
CA THR A 69 -11.97 5.66 -8.27
C THR A 69 -12.05 4.28 -8.93
N GLU A 70 -11.84 4.22 -10.24
CA GLU A 70 -11.88 2.96 -10.99
C GLU A 70 -10.73 2.04 -10.57
N LEU A 71 -9.53 2.61 -10.37
CA LEU A 71 -8.36 1.88 -9.90
C LEU A 71 -8.59 1.26 -8.50
N PHE A 72 -9.24 2.00 -7.60
CA PHE A 72 -9.62 1.50 -6.28
C PHE A 72 -10.61 0.33 -6.36
N GLU A 73 -11.64 0.41 -7.22
CA GLU A 73 -12.62 -0.68 -7.38
C GLU A 73 -12.02 -1.92 -8.05
N VAL A 74 -11.17 -1.73 -9.05
CA VAL A 74 -10.43 -2.81 -9.71
C VAL A 74 -9.50 -3.52 -8.73
N CYS A 75 -8.70 -2.77 -7.97
CA CYS A 75 -7.80 -3.35 -6.96
C CYS A 75 -8.56 -4.00 -5.80
N LYS A 76 -9.76 -3.51 -5.46
CA LYS A 76 -10.60 -4.13 -4.43
C LYS A 76 -11.20 -5.45 -4.92
N SER A 77 -11.65 -5.49 -6.16
CA SER A 77 -12.21 -6.69 -6.79
C SER A 77 -11.15 -7.77 -6.98
N SER A 78 -9.92 -7.42 -7.38
CA SER A 78 -8.84 -8.39 -7.54
C SER A 78 -8.45 -9.09 -6.24
N VAL A 79 -8.52 -8.39 -5.11
CA VAL A 79 -8.27 -8.98 -3.78
C VAL A 79 -9.30 -10.04 -3.43
N LEU A 80 -10.54 -9.88 -3.88
CA LEU A 80 -11.58 -10.90 -3.72
C LEU A 80 -11.36 -12.09 -4.67
N LEU A 81 -10.66 -11.86 -5.78
CA LEU A 81 -10.46 -12.80 -6.88
C LEU A 81 -9.08 -13.48 -6.86
N LEU A 82 -8.35 -13.39 -5.74
CA LEU A 82 -7.12 -14.16 -5.49
C LEU A 82 -7.30 -15.69 -5.59
N SER A 83 -8.53 -16.16 -5.78
CA SER A 83 -8.85 -17.49 -6.30
C SER A 83 -8.84 -17.52 -7.83
N GLY A 84 -7.66 -17.77 -8.42
CA GLY A 84 -7.51 -18.54 -9.65
C GLY A 84 -7.89 -17.92 -11.00
N ASN A 85 -8.44 -16.71 -11.07
CA ASN A 85 -8.77 -16.06 -12.35
C ASN A 85 -7.74 -15.00 -12.72
N ASP A 86 -7.11 -15.13 -13.90
CA ASP A 86 -6.19 -14.14 -14.46
C ASP A 86 -6.89 -12.79 -14.67
N HIS A 87 -6.77 -11.91 -13.67
CA HIS A 87 -7.27 -10.54 -13.71
C HIS A 87 -6.18 -9.62 -14.22
N THR A 88 -6.06 -9.58 -15.54
CA THR A 88 -5.26 -8.57 -16.24
C THR A 88 -6.09 -7.33 -16.45
N VAL A 89 -5.47 -6.17 -16.29
CA VAL A 89 -6.07 -4.86 -16.53
C VAL A 89 -5.12 -4.00 -17.34
N PHE A 90 -5.64 -3.31 -18.35
CA PHE A 90 -4.89 -2.37 -19.17
C PHE A 90 -5.21 -0.95 -18.75
N ILE A 91 -4.18 -0.14 -18.51
CA ILE A 91 -4.33 1.30 -18.28
C ILE A 91 -3.96 2.04 -19.56
N ASP A 92 -4.91 2.80 -20.11
CA ASP A 92 -4.68 3.80 -21.14
C ASP A 92 -4.09 5.06 -20.50
N VAL A 93 -2.81 5.30 -20.75
CA VAL A 93 -2.13 6.50 -20.22
C VAL A 93 -2.52 7.76 -21.01
N THR A 94 -2.99 7.59 -22.24
CA THR A 94 -3.35 8.69 -23.13
C THR A 94 -4.73 9.23 -22.78
N ARG A 95 -5.69 8.33 -22.56
CA ARG A 95 -7.08 8.68 -22.22
C ARG A 95 -7.34 8.69 -20.73
N MET A 96 -6.39 8.20 -19.92
CA MET A 96 -6.57 7.94 -18.50
C MET A 96 -7.87 7.14 -18.31
N ALA A 97 -7.85 5.91 -18.79
CA ALA A 97 -8.96 4.97 -18.70
C ALA A 97 -8.44 3.56 -18.34
N ILE A 98 -9.27 2.77 -17.67
CA ILE A 98 -8.92 1.40 -17.30
C ILE A 98 -9.79 0.44 -18.12
N HIS A 99 -9.16 -0.57 -18.71
CA HIS A 99 -9.82 -1.58 -19.52
C HIS A 99 -9.56 -2.98 -18.95
N PRO A 100 -10.60 -3.81 -18.76
CA PRO A 100 -10.41 -5.18 -18.32
C PRO A 100 -9.69 -6.01 -19.39
N GLY A 101 -8.82 -6.92 -18.96
CA GLY A 101 -7.93 -7.67 -19.85
C GLY A 101 -8.63 -8.69 -20.76
N ASN A 102 -9.87 -9.04 -20.42
CA ASN A 102 -10.74 -9.86 -21.26
C ASN A 102 -11.39 -9.07 -22.41
N SER A 103 -11.19 -7.75 -22.47
CA SER A 103 -11.67 -6.97 -23.60
C SER A 103 -10.81 -7.30 -24.82
N SER A 104 -11.42 -7.92 -25.83
CA SER A 104 -10.81 -8.20 -27.14
C SER A 104 -10.34 -6.92 -27.87
N HIS A 105 -10.55 -5.76 -27.26
CA HIS A 105 -10.08 -4.48 -27.71
C HIS A 105 -8.67 -4.27 -27.15
N LYS A 106 -7.65 -4.57 -27.95
CA LYS A 106 -6.37 -3.86 -27.85
C LYS A 106 -6.60 -2.54 -28.60
N PRO A 107 -6.93 -1.42 -27.92
CA PRO A 107 -7.15 -0.16 -28.59
C PRO A 107 -5.96 0.20 -29.48
N ALA A 108 -6.27 0.49 -30.75
CA ALA A 108 -5.28 0.76 -31.77
C ALA A 108 -4.63 2.14 -31.53
N GLY A 109 -3.38 2.13 -31.06
CA GLY A 109 -2.53 3.31 -30.90
C GLY A 109 -2.62 3.97 -29.52
N GLY A 110 -1.46 4.21 -28.88
CA GLY A 110 -1.35 4.81 -27.55
C GLY A 110 -0.30 4.10 -26.68
N ILE A 111 0.02 4.67 -25.51
CA ILE A 111 0.83 4.01 -24.48
C ILE A 111 -0.11 3.29 -23.52
N TRP A 112 0.11 1.98 -23.37
CA TRP A 112 -0.69 1.09 -22.53
C TRP A 112 0.20 0.42 -21.51
N ILE A 113 -0.33 0.19 -20.32
CA ILE A 113 0.33 -0.63 -19.31
C ILE A 113 -0.56 -1.80 -19.00
N GLU A 114 0.01 -2.98 -19.13
CA GLU A 114 -0.58 -4.22 -18.69
C GLU A 114 -0.26 -4.44 -17.21
N LEU A 115 -1.30 -4.67 -16.40
CA LEU A 115 -1.19 -4.95 -14.99
C LEU A 115 -1.85 -6.30 -14.69
N CYS A 116 -1.02 -7.29 -14.37
CA CYS A 116 -1.48 -8.54 -13.78
C CYS A 116 -1.75 -8.31 -12.29
N LEU A 117 -3.03 -8.18 -11.92
CA LEU A 117 -3.39 -7.86 -10.53
C LEU A 117 -3.04 -9.00 -9.56
N SER A 118 -3.06 -10.25 -10.05
CA SER A 118 -2.63 -11.43 -9.30
C SER A 118 -1.15 -11.34 -8.91
N ASP A 119 -0.27 -11.02 -9.86
CA ASP A 119 1.17 -10.88 -9.63
C ASP A 119 1.47 -9.74 -8.68
N LEU A 120 0.80 -8.60 -8.86
CA LEU A 120 0.93 -7.43 -7.97
C LEU A 120 0.48 -7.76 -6.55
N ALA A 121 -0.58 -8.54 -6.38
CA ALA A 121 -1.06 -8.94 -5.08
C ALA A 121 -0.11 -9.96 -4.41
N GLN A 122 0.42 -10.92 -5.17
CA GLN A 122 1.43 -11.86 -4.67
C GLN A 122 2.71 -11.14 -4.27
N GLU A 123 3.18 -10.20 -5.09
CA GLU A 123 4.33 -9.36 -4.79
C GLU A 123 4.09 -8.53 -3.52
N LEU A 124 2.94 -7.86 -3.42
CA LEU A 124 2.60 -7.07 -2.24
C LEU A 124 2.56 -7.95 -0.99
N ARG A 125 2.00 -9.17 -1.09
CA ARG A 125 1.97 -10.12 0.02
C ARG A 125 3.38 -10.55 0.43
N SER A 126 4.26 -10.86 -0.52
CA SER A 126 5.66 -11.18 -0.23
C SER A 126 6.34 -10.04 0.51
N ARG A 127 6.24 -8.81 -0.02
CA ARG A 127 6.86 -7.63 0.60
C ARG A 127 6.33 -7.35 2.00
N ILE A 128 5.04 -7.58 2.26
CA ILE A 128 4.47 -7.44 3.60
C ILE A 128 5.06 -8.51 4.54
N LEU A 129 5.13 -9.77 4.10
CA LEU A 129 5.73 -10.85 4.89
C LEU A 129 7.20 -10.57 5.20
N ASP A 130 7.96 -10.10 4.22
CA ASP A 130 9.36 -9.70 4.39
C ASP A 130 9.48 -8.56 5.41
N SER A 131 8.61 -7.54 5.31
CA SER A 131 8.63 -6.40 6.26
C SER A 131 8.27 -6.78 7.69
N LEU A 132 7.47 -7.83 7.89
CA LEU A 132 7.14 -8.34 9.23
C LEU A 132 8.34 -9.05 9.87
N GLY A 133 9.22 -9.67 9.07
CA GLY A 133 10.46 -10.26 9.55
C GLY A 133 11.43 -9.21 10.10
N ASP A 134 11.47 -8.02 9.51
CA ASP A 134 12.28 -6.89 9.97
C ASP A 134 11.66 -6.17 11.19
N ASP A 135 10.33 -6.13 11.28
CA ASP A 135 9.60 -5.51 12.40
C ASP A 135 9.73 -6.34 13.69
N GLU A 136 9.78 -7.68 13.65
CA GLU A 136 10.07 -8.50 14.86
C GLU A 136 11.47 -8.19 15.40
N ALA A 137 12.49 -8.03 14.55
CA ALA A 137 13.84 -7.63 14.97
C ALA A 137 13.88 -6.20 15.55
N THR A 138 13.04 -5.29 15.03
CA THR A 138 12.99 -3.90 15.47
C THR A 138 12.11 -3.72 16.74
N GLN A 139 11.06 -4.53 16.91
CA GLN A 139 10.21 -4.55 18.10
C GLN A 139 10.81 -5.37 19.26
N MET A 140 11.69 -6.34 18.97
CA MET A 140 12.53 -6.99 19.98
C MET A 140 13.60 -6.05 20.57
N SER A 141 13.81 -4.87 19.99
CA SER A 141 14.66 -3.82 20.55
C SER A 141 13.91 -2.86 21.49
N LEU A 142 12.70 -3.21 21.96
CA LEU A 142 12.20 -2.70 23.23
C LEU A 142 12.85 -3.50 24.35
N ALA A 143 14.08 -3.10 24.72
CA ALA A 143 14.69 -3.51 25.96
C ALA A 143 13.77 -3.09 27.11
N LEU A 144 12.94 -4.03 27.57
CA LEU A 144 12.39 -3.98 28.92
C LEU A 144 13.59 -4.01 29.85
N GLY A 145 14.07 -2.83 30.27
CA GLY A 145 15.01 -2.74 31.36
C GLY A 145 14.41 -3.49 32.56
N PRO A 146 15.16 -4.37 33.23
CA PRO A 146 14.63 -5.07 34.39
C PRO A 146 14.28 -4.02 35.44
N THR A 147 12.98 -3.83 35.71
CA THR A 147 12.53 -3.07 36.86
C THR A 147 13.05 -3.80 38.09
N ALA A 148 14.12 -3.28 38.69
CA ALA A 148 14.61 -3.75 39.97
C ALA A 148 13.51 -3.54 41.02
N VAL A 149 12.80 -4.62 41.36
CA VAL A 149 11.93 -4.68 42.53
C VAL A 149 12.85 -4.80 43.74
N GLY A 150 13.02 -3.71 44.50
CA GLY A 150 13.79 -3.78 45.74
C GLY A 150 13.95 -2.47 46.50
N ALA A 151 13.00 -2.15 47.39
CA ALA A 151 13.23 -2.02 48.85
C ALA A 151 12.04 -1.31 49.54
N PRO A 152 11.54 -1.81 50.68
CA PRO A 152 10.49 -1.14 51.45
C PRO A 152 11.07 0.03 52.27
N PRO A 153 10.30 1.13 52.48
CA PRO A 153 10.72 2.20 53.38
C PRO A 153 10.59 1.76 54.85
N LYS A 154 11.67 1.92 55.61
CA LYS A 154 11.74 1.71 57.05
C LYS A 154 10.75 2.64 57.78
N GLN A 155 9.90 2.05 58.63
CA GLN A 155 9.12 2.79 59.64
C GLN A 155 10.07 3.58 60.56
N LYS A 156 9.81 4.88 60.71
CA LYS A 156 10.35 5.69 61.80
C LYS A 156 9.44 5.53 63.02
N GLN A 157 10.00 4.99 64.10
CA GLN A 157 9.51 5.18 65.46
C GLN A 157 9.80 6.62 65.89
N ALA A 158 8.77 7.30 66.41
CA ALA A 158 8.83 8.29 67.48
C ALA A 158 7.40 8.49 67.99
#